data_AF-A0A0G2EM47-F1
#
_entry.id   AF-A0A0G2EM47-F1
#
_cell.length_a   1.000
_cell.length_b   1.000
_cell.length_c   1.000
_cell.angle_alpha   90.00
_cell.angle_beta   90.00
_cell.angle_gamma   90.00
#
_symmetry.space_group_name_H-M   'P 1'
#
loop_
_entity.id
_entity.type
_entity.pdbx_description
1 polymer ?
#
loop_
_entity_poly.entity_id
_entity_poly.type
_entity_poly.pdbx_seq_one_letter_code
_entity_poly.pdbx_strand_id
1 'polypeptide(L)'
;MTSRNLARMIWIHAVERHDESPEMGKADLLAKLTAINMINAFASALKHRLRFEPAADYPDLAPYVAHLGNAMAVNANQEALHTKKQTPWKTTGERLGVSFAISNPRKILKRSKENLGNLPHEILTYLQSYAEELFKNETMALGGAQVLILNDIRALAEVLGGCERILNTPLPIAYSIAIAQITWAYIIVLPFQLVGTLQWIAIPASVIASYIILGLASIGREIENPFGTDVNDLNMDSYCRELAADLDVLTSSPAPKMEDFVRNPENRILFPLSMTTYEGWENRTVEDIREALRAKAFSKAKSVQIERGMAMLESDEGPVAAV
;
A
#
# COMPACT_ATOMS: atom_id res chain seq x y z
N MET A 1 -1.85 -5.96 -2.37
CA MET A 1 -2.37 -7.27 -2.83
C MET A 1 -1.22 -8.21 -3.23
N THR A 2 -0.39 -7.82 -4.20
CA THR A 2 0.76 -8.63 -4.67
C THR A 2 1.69 -9.09 -3.55
N SER A 3 2.11 -8.19 -2.65
CA SER A 3 2.96 -8.54 -1.48
C SER A 3 2.34 -9.64 -0.59
N ARG A 4 1.02 -9.57 -0.34
CA ARG A 4 0.29 -10.57 0.46
C ARG A 4 0.20 -11.92 -0.25
N ASN A 5 -0.01 -11.90 -1.56
CA ASN A 5 -0.03 -13.11 -2.38
C ASN A 5 1.36 -13.77 -2.41
N LEU A 6 2.42 -12.99 -2.67
CA LEU A 6 3.80 -13.47 -2.66
C LEU A 6 4.18 -14.12 -1.33
N ALA A 7 3.87 -13.44 -0.22
CA ALA A 7 4.14 -13.97 1.11
C ALA A 7 3.37 -15.27 1.38
N ARG A 8 2.08 -15.35 0.99
CA ARG A 8 1.28 -16.58 1.13
C ARG A 8 1.84 -17.71 0.27
N MET A 9 2.28 -17.42 -0.96
CA MET A 9 2.87 -18.41 -1.86
C MET A 9 4.16 -18.98 -1.27
N ILE A 10 5.03 -18.11 -0.74
CA ILE A 10 6.26 -18.53 -0.04
C ILE A 10 5.91 -19.34 1.20
N TRP A 11 4.96 -18.87 2.03
CA TRP A 11 4.63 -19.53 3.29
C TRP A 11 4.08 -20.95 3.10
N ILE A 12 3.20 -21.14 2.13
CA ILE A 12 2.53 -22.43 1.85
C ILE A 12 3.41 -23.37 1.02
N HIS A 13 4.09 -22.87 -0.01
CA HIS A 13 4.73 -23.74 -1.01
C HIS A 13 6.23 -23.95 -0.82
N ALA A 14 6.93 -23.13 -0.01
CA ALA A 14 8.31 -23.41 0.33
C ALA A 14 8.35 -24.44 1.47
N VAL A 15 8.68 -25.69 1.12
CA VAL A 15 8.75 -26.80 2.07
C VAL A 15 10.00 -26.66 2.95
N GLU A 16 9.82 -26.86 4.26
CA GLU A 16 10.91 -26.90 5.23
C GLU A 16 11.39 -28.34 5.38
N ARG A 17 12.70 -28.58 5.16
CA ARG A 17 13.29 -29.93 5.15
C ARG A 17 13.57 -30.50 6.54
N HIS A 18 12.59 -30.41 7.44
CA HIS A 18 12.69 -30.99 8.79
C HIS A 18 12.85 -32.52 8.76
N ASP A 19 12.32 -33.17 7.72
CA ASP A 19 12.40 -34.63 7.54
C ASP A 19 13.82 -35.11 7.17
N GLU A 20 14.63 -34.26 6.52
CA GLU A 20 16.02 -34.59 6.16
C GLU A 20 16.97 -34.30 7.31
N SER A 21 16.84 -33.13 7.94
CA SER A 21 17.60 -32.73 9.12
C SER A 21 16.88 -31.61 9.87
N PRO A 22 16.80 -31.67 11.22
CA PRO A 22 16.19 -30.61 12.02
C PRO A 22 16.92 -29.27 11.88
N GLU A 23 18.23 -29.29 11.62
CA GLU A 23 19.01 -28.07 11.39
C GLU A 23 18.69 -27.42 10.03
N MET A 24 18.50 -28.24 8.99
CA MET A 24 18.14 -27.74 7.66
C MET A 24 16.73 -27.17 7.64
N GLY A 25 15.75 -27.86 8.23
CA GLY A 25 14.39 -27.34 8.33
C GLY A 25 14.32 -26.02 9.11
N LYS A 26 15.10 -25.88 10.19
CA LYS A 26 15.23 -24.62 10.92
C LYS A 26 15.85 -23.51 10.05
N ALA A 27 16.89 -23.81 9.28
CA ALA A 27 17.51 -22.85 8.37
C ALA A 27 16.54 -22.40 7.26
N ASP A 28 15.77 -23.34 6.68
CA ASP A 28 14.75 -23.05 5.68
C ASP A 28 13.65 -22.13 6.23
N LEU A 29 13.19 -22.38 7.47
CA LEU A 29 12.22 -21.52 8.16
C LEU A 29 12.76 -20.11 8.39
N LEU A 30 14.02 -19.97 8.83
CA LEU A 30 14.65 -18.66 9.02
C LEU A 30 14.84 -17.91 7.69
N ALA A 31 15.20 -18.62 6.62
CA ALA A 31 15.30 -18.05 5.27
C ALA A 31 13.93 -17.58 4.76
N LYS A 32 12.87 -18.37 5.00
CA LYS A 32 11.48 -18.02 4.69
C LYS A 32 11.03 -16.76 5.43
N LEU A 33 11.30 -16.66 6.73
CA LEU A 33 11.01 -15.46 7.52
C LEU A 33 11.79 -14.25 7.00
N THR A 34 13.05 -14.44 6.61
CA THR A 34 13.87 -13.38 6.02
C THR A 34 13.25 -12.88 4.71
N ALA A 35 12.85 -13.78 3.80
CA ALA A 35 12.19 -13.41 2.56
C ALA A 35 10.85 -12.67 2.80
N ILE A 36 10.03 -13.12 3.75
CA ILE A 36 8.78 -12.42 4.11
C ILE A 36 9.05 -11.02 4.68
N ASN A 37 10.06 -10.90 5.54
CA ASN A 37 10.51 -9.60 6.06
C ASN A 37 11.00 -8.67 4.94
N MET A 38 11.66 -9.21 3.92
CA MET A 38 12.10 -8.44 2.76
C MET A 38 10.93 -7.94 1.89
N ILE A 39 9.80 -8.64 1.86
CA ILE A 39 8.57 -8.14 1.22
C ILE A 39 8.06 -6.89 1.95
N ASN A 40 8.12 -6.86 3.28
CA ASN A 40 7.82 -5.66 4.06
C ASN A 40 8.86 -4.56 3.82
N ALA A 41 10.14 -4.93 3.81
CA ALA A 41 11.26 -4.03 3.53
C ALA A 41 11.09 -3.31 2.19
N PHE A 42 10.64 -4.02 1.15
CA PHE A 42 10.33 -3.43 -0.16
C PHE A 42 9.29 -2.31 -0.05
N ALA A 43 8.21 -2.52 0.70
CA ALA A 43 7.16 -1.52 0.88
C ALA A 43 7.68 -0.29 1.63
N SER A 44 8.41 -0.49 2.74
CA SER A 44 9.03 0.61 3.50
C SER A 44 10.07 1.36 2.66
N ALA A 45 10.94 0.64 1.94
CA ALA A 45 11.94 1.25 1.06
C ALA A 45 11.28 2.04 -0.09
N LEU A 46 10.18 1.54 -0.67
CA LEU A 46 9.42 2.23 -1.70
C LEU A 46 8.85 3.55 -1.15
N LYS A 47 8.25 3.51 0.04
CA LYS A 47 7.77 4.72 0.72
C LYS A 47 8.88 5.76 0.89
N HIS A 48 10.01 5.38 1.48
CA HIS A 48 11.14 6.31 1.69
C HIS A 48 11.68 6.85 0.36
N ARG A 49 11.74 6.01 -0.68
CA ARG A 49 12.13 6.45 -2.02
C ARG A 49 11.17 7.49 -2.61
N LEU A 50 9.86 7.30 -2.46
CA LEU A 50 8.84 8.25 -2.94
C LEU A 50 8.89 9.58 -2.17
N ARG A 51 9.32 9.56 -0.92
CA ARG A 51 9.55 10.76 -0.09
C ARG A 51 10.90 11.43 -0.31
N PHE A 52 11.76 10.90 -1.19
CA PHE A 52 13.16 11.33 -1.37
C PHE A 52 13.98 11.26 -0.07
N GLU A 53 13.76 10.21 0.71
CA GLU A 53 14.46 9.87 1.95
C GLU A 53 15.46 8.73 1.65
N PRO A 54 16.73 9.03 1.31
CA PRO A 54 17.61 8.02 0.72
C PRO A 54 18.40 7.18 1.74
N ALA A 55 18.32 7.50 3.03
CA ALA A 55 18.99 6.74 4.09
C ALA A 55 18.37 5.34 4.26
N ALA A 56 19.15 4.40 4.77
CA ALA A 56 18.72 3.02 5.03
C ALA A 56 18.58 2.72 6.54
N ASP A 57 18.99 3.65 7.40
CA ASP A 57 19.02 3.51 8.87
C ASP A 57 17.71 3.96 9.56
N TYR A 58 16.63 4.14 8.80
CA TYR A 58 15.32 4.48 9.38
C TYR A 58 14.81 3.36 10.31
N PRO A 59 14.17 3.69 11.45
CA PRO A 59 13.75 2.67 12.44
C PRO A 59 12.83 1.57 11.89
N ASP A 60 12.00 1.88 10.90
CA ASP A 60 11.05 0.99 10.26
C ASP A 60 11.61 0.25 9.03
N LEU A 61 12.84 0.56 8.63
CA LEU A 61 13.52 -0.04 7.47
C LEU A 61 14.78 -0.79 7.86
N ALA A 62 15.62 -0.20 8.72
CA ALA A 62 16.94 -0.70 9.10
C ALA A 62 16.93 -2.16 9.58
N PRO A 63 15.98 -2.62 10.43
CA PRO A 63 15.95 -4.03 10.87
C PRO A 63 15.83 -5.02 9.71
N TYR A 64 15.22 -4.60 8.60
CA TYR A 64 14.96 -5.45 7.46
C TYR A 64 16.01 -5.37 6.35
N VAL A 65 16.87 -4.34 6.33
CA VAL A 65 17.83 -4.14 5.24
C VAL A 65 19.29 -4.05 5.70
N ALA A 66 19.56 -3.86 6.99
CA ALA A 66 20.92 -3.71 7.50
C ALA A 66 21.83 -4.92 7.21
N HIS A 67 21.24 -6.11 7.06
CA HIS A 67 21.97 -7.34 6.72
C HIS A 67 22.26 -7.47 5.21
N LEU A 68 21.69 -6.61 4.36
CA LEU A 68 21.91 -6.61 2.92
C LEU A 68 23.22 -5.89 2.58
N GLY A 69 24.35 -6.52 2.90
CA GLY A 69 25.68 -5.90 2.83
C GLY A 69 26.13 -5.43 1.44
N ASN A 70 25.50 -5.88 0.34
CA ASN A 70 25.81 -5.36 -1.00
C ASN A 70 24.85 -4.22 -1.41
N ALA A 71 23.87 -3.86 -0.58
CA ALA A 71 22.94 -2.79 -0.90
C ALA A 71 23.65 -1.42 -0.79
N MET A 72 23.59 -0.64 -1.86
CA MET A 72 24.39 0.58 -2.00
C MET A 72 23.98 1.64 -0.97
N ALA A 73 22.68 1.81 -0.76
CA ALA A 73 22.15 2.74 0.24
C ALA A 73 22.55 2.37 1.67
N VAL A 74 22.75 1.08 1.98
CA VAL A 74 23.13 0.61 3.32
C VAL A 74 24.60 0.95 3.62
N ASN A 75 25.46 0.81 2.61
CA ASN A 75 26.90 1.09 2.73
C ASN A 75 27.26 2.58 2.64
N ALA A 76 26.31 3.43 2.25
CA ALA A 76 26.51 4.86 2.16
C ALA A 76 26.66 5.52 3.54
N ASN A 77 27.24 6.73 3.55
CA ASN A 77 27.35 7.50 4.79
C ASN A 77 25.97 8.03 5.25
N GLN A 78 25.32 7.30 6.17
CA GLN A 78 23.97 7.59 6.65
C GLN A 78 23.82 8.98 7.27
N GLU A 79 24.81 9.47 8.03
CA GLU A 79 24.75 10.79 8.67
C GLU A 79 24.58 11.93 7.65
N ALA A 80 25.13 11.76 6.45
CA ALA A 80 25.02 12.73 5.37
C ALA A 80 23.66 12.69 4.64
N LEU A 81 22.89 11.62 4.82
CA LEU A 81 21.63 11.35 4.12
C LEU A 81 20.39 11.83 4.87
N HIS A 82 20.51 12.18 6.15
CA HIS A 82 19.40 12.71 6.95
C HIS A 82 19.08 14.18 6.63
N THR A 83 17.79 14.51 6.62
CA THR A 83 17.32 15.89 6.45
C THR A 83 17.71 16.75 7.66
N LYS A 84 18.37 17.90 7.43
CA LYS A 84 18.62 18.89 8.48
C LYS A 84 17.33 19.66 8.83
N LYS A 85 17.09 19.93 10.12
CA LYS A 85 15.94 20.72 10.61
C LYS A 85 15.83 22.06 9.87
N GLN A 86 14.64 22.37 9.36
CA GLN A 86 14.33 23.64 8.69
C GLN A 86 14.24 24.80 9.70
N THR A 87 14.59 26.02 9.27
CA THR A 87 14.42 27.22 10.10
C THR A 87 12.96 27.71 10.04
N PRO A 88 12.43 28.34 11.11
CA PRO A 88 11.02 28.76 11.15
C PRO A 88 10.59 29.66 9.98
N TRP A 89 11.47 30.57 9.56
CA TRP A 89 11.25 31.44 8.39
C TRP A 89 10.97 30.67 7.10
N LYS A 90 11.68 29.55 6.90
CA LYS A 90 11.58 28.75 5.69
C LYS A 90 10.27 27.96 5.66
N THR A 91 9.86 27.42 6.81
CA THR A 91 8.56 26.75 6.97
C THR A 91 7.39 27.71 6.73
N THR A 92 7.46 28.94 7.23
CA THR A 92 6.43 29.96 6.96
C THR A 92 6.37 30.35 5.49
N GLY A 93 7.52 30.50 4.83
CA GLY A 93 7.58 30.81 3.39
C GLY A 93 7.03 29.69 2.50
N GLU A 94 7.28 28.43 2.85
CA GLU A 94 6.68 27.25 2.18
C GLU A 94 5.16 27.26 2.30
N ARG A 95 4.64 27.52 3.51
CA ARG A 95 3.19 27.58 3.77
C ARG A 95 2.50 28.70 3.01
N LEU A 96 3.18 29.84 2.81
CA LEU A 96 2.67 30.95 2.01
C LEU A 96 2.86 30.74 0.49
N GLY A 97 3.44 29.62 0.06
CA GLY A 97 3.64 29.32 -1.35
C GLY A 97 4.62 30.26 -2.06
N VAL A 98 5.56 30.83 -1.31
CA VAL A 98 6.59 31.70 -1.89
C VAL A 98 7.61 30.82 -2.60
N SER A 99 7.74 30.97 -3.92
CA SER A 99 8.53 30.08 -4.79
C SER A 99 10.00 29.91 -4.35
N PHE A 100 10.62 30.93 -3.75
CA PHE A 100 12.01 30.88 -3.26
C PHE A 100 12.19 30.10 -1.93
N ALA A 101 11.10 29.86 -1.19
CA ALA A 101 11.13 29.15 0.09
C ALA A 101 10.97 27.64 -0.04
N ILE A 102 10.48 27.14 -1.19
CA ILE A 102 10.20 25.72 -1.45
C ILE A 102 11.48 24.89 -1.30
N SER A 103 11.53 24.00 -0.31
CA SER A 103 12.58 23.01 -0.20
C SER A 103 12.51 22.03 -1.37
N ASN A 104 13.63 21.86 -2.07
CA ASN A 104 13.75 20.82 -3.08
C ASN A 104 14.01 19.49 -2.34
N PRO A 105 13.08 18.52 -2.36
CA PRO A 105 13.26 17.25 -1.67
C PRO A 105 14.42 16.42 -2.27
N ARG A 106 14.75 16.63 -3.55
CA ARG A 106 15.89 16.00 -4.25
C ARG A 106 17.25 16.57 -3.87
N LYS A 107 17.31 17.59 -3.02
CA LYS A 107 18.56 18.30 -2.68
C LYS A 107 19.58 17.39 -1.99
N ILE A 108 19.12 16.45 -1.18
CA ILE A 108 20.00 15.49 -0.48
C ILE A 108 20.61 14.54 -1.50
N LEU A 109 19.78 13.96 -2.37
CA LEU A 109 20.23 13.07 -3.44
C LEU A 109 21.25 13.77 -4.36
N LYS A 110 21.01 15.03 -4.74
CA LYS A 110 21.94 15.81 -5.58
C LYS A 110 23.26 16.16 -4.87
N ARG A 111 23.27 16.20 -3.54
CA ARG A 111 24.46 16.51 -2.74
C ARG A 111 25.30 15.27 -2.43
N SER A 112 24.69 14.09 -2.43
CA SER A 112 25.43 12.84 -2.29
C SER A 112 26.44 12.70 -3.42
N LYS A 113 27.68 12.38 -3.06
CA LYS A 113 28.72 11.99 -4.03
C LYS A 113 28.69 10.48 -4.32
N GLU A 114 28.05 9.72 -3.43
CA GLU A 114 27.95 8.27 -3.51
C GLU A 114 26.76 7.87 -4.36
N ASN A 115 26.90 6.76 -5.09
CA ASN A 115 25.78 6.15 -5.78
C ASN A 115 24.92 5.41 -4.75
N LEU A 116 23.75 5.97 -4.43
CA LEU A 116 22.83 5.41 -3.43
C LEU A 116 21.95 4.29 -3.99
N GLY A 117 22.01 4.03 -5.30
CA GLY A 117 21.27 2.94 -5.94
C GLY A 117 19.75 3.10 -5.89
N ASN A 118 19.06 1.96 -5.97
CA ASN A 118 17.61 1.85 -5.90
C ASN A 118 17.27 0.73 -4.91
N LEU A 119 17.28 1.07 -3.63
CA LEU A 119 17.10 0.10 -2.55
C LEU A 119 15.86 -0.81 -2.72
N PRO A 120 14.66 -0.31 -3.08
CA PRO A 120 13.52 -1.18 -3.41
C PRO A 120 13.84 -2.20 -4.51
N HIS A 121 14.53 -1.80 -5.57
CA HIS A 121 14.91 -2.69 -6.65
C HIS A 121 15.97 -3.71 -6.22
N GLU A 122 16.96 -3.27 -5.42
CA GLU A 122 17.98 -4.15 -4.84
C GLU A 122 17.33 -5.22 -3.95
N ILE A 123 16.35 -4.87 -3.12
CA ILE A 123 15.55 -5.81 -2.32
C ILE A 123 14.86 -6.85 -3.22
N LEU A 124 14.29 -6.44 -4.36
CA LEU A 124 13.69 -7.38 -5.31
C LEU A 124 14.73 -8.34 -5.90
N THR A 125 15.97 -7.89 -6.14
CA THR A 125 17.06 -8.77 -6.60
C THR A 125 17.38 -9.86 -5.58
N TYR A 126 17.45 -9.51 -4.29
CA TYR A 126 17.66 -10.49 -3.22
C TYR A 126 16.46 -11.44 -3.06
N LEU A 127 15.22 -10.95 -3.17
CA LEU A 127 14.02 -11.79 -3.17
C LEU A 127 14.02 -12.79 -4.34
N GLN A 128 14.50 -12.36 -5.51
CA GLN A 128 14.66 -13.24 -6.66
C GLN A 128 15.75 -14.29 -6.42
N SER A 129 16.88 -13.92 -5.80
CA SER A 129 17.91 -14.88 -5.39
C SER A 129 17.37 -15.93 -4.43
N TYR A 130 16.50 -15.55 -3.49
CA TYR A 130 15.83 -16.49 -2.59
C TYR A 130 14.90 -17.43 -3.37
N ALA A 131 14.09 -16.89 -4.30
CA ALA A 131 13.21 -17.70 -5.13
C ALA A 131 13.98 -18.72 -6.00
N GLU A 132 15.09 -18.30 -6.61
CA GLU A 132 15.95 -19.20 -7.40
C GLU A 132 16.54 -20.33 -6.54
N GLU A 133 16.91 -20.05 -5.29
CA GLU A 133 17.43 -21.06 -4.37
C GLU A 133 16.36 -22.08 -3.97
N LEU A 134 15.11 -21.65 -3.77
CA LEU A 134 13.99 -22.57 -3.53
C LEU A 134 13.78 -23.54 -4.71
N PHE A 135 13.98 -23.06 -5.94
CA PHE A 135 13.83 -23.88 -7.14
C PHE A 135 14.98 -24.87 -7.30
N LYS A 136 16.22 -24.44 -7.03
CA LYS A 136 17.41 -25.31 -7.10
C LYS A 136 17.38 -26.43 -6.06
N ASN A 137 16.89 -26.13 -4.87
CA ASN A 137 16.81 -27.11 -3.77
C ASN A 137 15.55 -27.98 -3.81
N GLU A 138 14.71 -27.84 -4.85
CA GLU A 138 13.46 -28.60 -5.05
C GLU A 138 12.45 -28.50 -3.89
N THR A 139 12.67 -27.58 -2.93
CA THR A 139 11.77 -27.27 -1.82
C THR A 139 10.41 -26.72 -2.27
N MET A 140 10.29 -26.34 -3.55
CA MET A 140 9.03 -25.97 -4.18
C MET A 140 8.77 -26.85 -5.42
N ALA A 141 8.12 -27.99 -5.20
CA ALA A 141 7.90 -28.99 -6.25
C ALA A 141 6.88 -28.58 -7.33
N LEU A 142 5.95 -27.67 -7.02
CA LEU A 142 4.90 -27.25 -7.94
C LEU A 142 5.42 -26.18 -8.90
N GLY A 143 5.72 -26.55 -10.15
CA GLY A 143 6.18 -25.60 -11.18
C GLY A 143 5.25 -24.41 -11.39
N GLY A 144 3.92 -24.59 -11.22
CA GLY A 144 2.97 -23.48 -11.25
C GLY A 144 3.18 -22.45 -10.13
N ALA A 145 3.55 -22.88 -8.93
CA ALA A 145 3.84 -21.97 -7.81
C ALA A 145 5.11 -21.15 -8.05
N GLN A 146 6.12 -21.77 -8.69
CA GLN A 146 7.37 -21.09 -9.07
C GLN A 146 7.09 -19.91 -10.01
N VAL A 147 6.27 -20.14 -11.05
CA VAL A 147 5.87 -19.09 -12.02
C VAL A 147 5.09 -17.97 -11.34
N LEU A 148 4.19 -18.28 -10.41
CA LEU A 148 3.41 -17.27 -9.69
C LEU A 148 4.30 -16.38 -8.81
N ILE A 149 5.29 -16.93 -8.10
CA ILE A 149 6.25 -16.15 -7.31
C ILE A 149 7.03 -15.17 -8.20
N LEU A 150 7.55 -15.65 -9.34
CA LEU A 150 8.28 -14.79 -10.28
C LEU A 150 7.39 -13.68 -10.85
N ASN A 151 6.13 -13.99 -11.15
CA ASN A 151 5.16 -12.99 -11.61
C ASN A 151 4.82 -11.96 -10.52
N ASP A 152 4.68 -12.38 -9.26
CA ASP A 152 4.42 -11.47 -8.16
C ASP A 152 5.64 -10.54 -7.91
N ILE A 153 6.88 -11.06 -7.97
CA ILE A 153 8.11 -10.25 -7.88
C ILE A 153 8.16 -9.24 -9.04
N ARG A 154 7.86 -9.68 -10.27
CA ARG A 154 7.76 -8.80 -11.44
C ARG A 154 6.69 -7.72 -11.24
N ALA A 155 5.53 -8.08 -10.70
CA ALA A 155 4.46 -7.12 -10.44
C ALA A 155 4.87 -6.07 -9.38
N LEU A 156 5.67 -6.45 -8.37
CA LEU A 156 6.28 -5.47 -7.45
C LEU A 156 7.24 -4.52 -8.18
N ALA A 157 8.05 -5.02 -9.12
CA ALA A 157 8.92 -4.18 -9.95
C ALA A 157 8.11 -3.21 -10.84
N GLU A 158 7.00 -3.66 -11.41
CA GLU A 158 6.09 -2.83 -12.20
C GLU A 158 5.43 -1.73 -11.35
N VAL A 159 5.05 -2.04 -10.10
CA VAL A 159 4.55 -1.04 -9.15
C VAL A 159 5.62 0.00 -8.83
N LEU A 160 6.85 -0.43 -8.53
CA LEU A 160 7.98 0.49 -8.31
C LEU A 160 8.16 1.44 -9.49
N GLY A 161 8.26 0.90 -10.72
CA GLY A 161 8.41 1.72 -11.92
C GLY A 161 7.22 2.64 -12.19
N GLY A 162 6.00 2.18 -11.87
CA GLY A 162 4.78 2.99 -11.95
C GLY A 162 4.80 4.19 -11.01
N CYS A 163 5.16 3.97 -9.74
CA CYS A 163 5.29 5.04 -8.75
C CYS A 163 6.43 6.00 -9.09
N GLU A 164 7.58 5.49 -9.56
CA GLU A 164 8.69 6.31 -10.03
C GLU A 164 8.30 7.17 -11.24
N ARG A 165 7.49 6.65 -12.16
CA ARG A 165 6.98 7.43 -13.29
C ARG A 165 6.14 8.59 -12.79
N ILE A 166 5.18 8.35 -11.89
CA ILE A 166 4.35 9.40 -11.30
C ILE A 166 5.23 10.46 -10.60
N LEU A 167 6.21 10.02 -9.81
CA LEU A 167 7.12 10.92 -9.09
C LEU A 167 8.06 11.73 -10.01
N ASN A 168 8.46 11.16 -11.15
CA ASN A 168 9.41 11.76 -12.08
C ASN A 168 8.77 12.49 -13.27
N THR A 169 7.44 12.45 -13.40
CA THR A 169 6.69 13.27 -14.34
C THR A 169 5.87 14.35 -13.63
N PRO A 170 6.48 15.23 -12.80
CA PRO A 170 5.76 16.37 -12.25
C PRO A 170 5.37 17.34 -13.37
N LEU A 171 4.41 18.22 -13.09
CA LEU A 171 4.13 19.33 -14.01
C LEU A 171 5.43 20.14 -14.20
N PRO A 172 5.68 20.69 -15.40
CA PRO A 172 6.91 21.43 -15.62
C PRO A 172 6.97 22.60 -14.63
N ILE A 173 8.09 22.71 -13.91
CA ILE A 173 8.28 23.68 -12.80
C ILE A 173 7.96 25.12 -13.22
N ALA A 174 8.18 25.46 -14.49
CA ALA A 174 7.82 26.77 -15.03
C ALA A 174 6.31 27.07 -14.92
N TYR A 175 5.43 26.08 -15.10
CA TYR A 175 3.98 26.25 -14.95
C TYR A 175 3.59 26.55 -13.51
N SER A 176 4.10 25.80 -12.53
CA SER A 176 3.76 26.02 -11.12
C SER A 176 4.28 27.38 -10.62
N ILE A 177 5.48 27.78 -11.05
CA ILE A 177 6.02 29.12 -10.76
C ILE A 177 5.17 30.21 -11.40
N ALA A 178 4.81 30.08 -12.69
CA ALA A 178 4.01 31.08 -13.39
C ALA A 178 2.62 31.26 -12.78
N ILE A 179 1.94 30.15 -12.44
CA ILE A 179 0.63 30.19 -11.77
C ILE A 179 0.75 30.94 -10.43
N ALA A 180 1.75 30.61 -9.61
CA ALA A 180 1.97 31.30 -8.34
C ALA A 180 2.22 32.81 -8.53
N GLN A 181 3.07 33.18 -9.49
CA GLN A 181 3.38 34.59 -9.79
C GLN A 181 2.14 35.37 -10.26
N ILE A 182 1.35 34.79 -11.17
CA ILE A 182 0.12 35.41 -11.68
C ILE A 182 -0.92 35.54 -10.57
N THR A 183 -1.11 34.52 -9.75
CA THR A 183 -2.02 34.56 -8.59
C THR A 183 -1.67 35.69 -7.63
N TRP A 184 -0.39 35.80 -7.25
CA TRP A 184 0.07 36.87 -6.37
C TRP A 184 -0.08 38.25 -7.00
N ALA A 185 0.31 38.41 -8.26
CA ALA A 185 0.15 39.67 -8.98
C ALA A 185 -1.32 40.09 -9.04
N TYR A 186 -2.22 39.16 -9.34
CA TYR A 186 -3.66 39.42 -9.41
C TYR A 186 -4.22 39.89 -8.06
N ILE A 187 -3.88 39.21 -6.97
CA ILE A 187 -4.35 39.56 -5.61
C ILE A 187 -3.87 40.96 -5.19
N ILE A 188 -2.63 41.32 -5.52
CA ILE A 188 -2.07 42.65 -5.21
C ILE A 188 -2.77 43.75 -6.01
N VAL A 189 -3.14 43.48 -7.28
CA VAL A 189 -3.81 44.46 -8.16
C VAL A 189 -5.31 44.58 -7.87
N LEU A 190 -5.96 43.49 -7.43
CA LEU A 190 -7.40 43.41 -7.16
C LEU A 190 -8.00 44.58 -6.34
N PRO A 191 -7.42 45.05 -5.21
CA PRO A 191 -8.00 46.16 -4.46
C PRO A 191 -8.05 47.47 -5.26
N PHE A 192 -7.07 47.74 -6.12
CA PHE A 192 -7.06 48.92 -6.97
C PHE A 192 -8.15 48.87 -8.05
N GLN A 193 -8.51 47.66 -8.50
CA GLN A 193 -9.62 47.47 -9.44
C GLN A 193 -10.98 47.72 -8.76
N LEU A 194 -11.13 47.33 -7.50
CA LEU A 194 -12.41 47.40 -6.77
C LEU A 194 -12.67 48.74 -6.07
N VAL A 195 -11.63 49.50 -5.73
CA VAL A 195 -11.79 50.74 -4.94
C VAL A 195 -12.69 51.78 -5.61
N GLY A 196 -12.69 51.86 -6.95
CA GLY A 196 -13.52 52.81 -7.68
C GLY A 196 -15.02 52.57 -7.53
N THR A 197 -15.44 51.30 -7.50
CA THR A 197 -16.86 50.91 -7.42
C THR A 197 -17.35 50.68 -5.99
N LEU A 198 -16.50 50.07 -5.14
CA LEU A 198 -16.88 49.60 -3.80
C LEU A 198 -16.35 50.50 -2.67
N GLN A 199 -15.47 51.47 -2.96
CA GLN A 199 -14.89 52.38 -1.98
C GLN A 199 -14.34 51.61 -0.76
N TRP A 200 -14.78 51.93 0.46
CA TRP A 200 -14.35 51.26 1.70
C TRP A 200 -14.67 49.75 1.75
N ILE A 201 -15.72 49.29 1.04
CA ILE A 201 -16.08 47.86 0.97
C ILE A 201 -15.04 47.06 0.17
N ALA A 202 -14.24 47.73 -0.68
CA ALA A 202 -13.18 47.07 -1.43
C ALA A 202 -12.18 46.34 -0.53
N ILE A 203 -11.86 46.88 0.66
CA ILE A 203 -10.91 46.28 1.60
C ILE A 203 -11.38 44.88 2.06
N PRO A 204 -12.54 44.71 2.73
CA PRO A 204 -13.00 43.38 3.13
C PRO A 204 -13.30 42.47 1.93
N ALA A 205 -13.81 43.02 0.82
CA ALA A 205 -14.08 42.24 -0.39
C ALA A 205 -12.80 41.63 -1.00
N SER A 206 -11.72 42.41 -1.10
CA SER A 206 -10.42 41.93 -1.59
C SER A 206 -9.79 40.91 -0.65
N VAL A 207 -9.97 41.05 0.68
CA VAL A 207 -9.50 40.04 1.64
C VAL A 207 -10.22 38.71 1.43
N ILE A 208 -11.55 38.71 1.31
CA ILE A 208 -12.32 37.48 1.06
C ILE A 208 -11.95 36.86 -0.30
N ALA A 209 -11.86 37.67 -1.35
CA ALA A 209 -11.47 37.19 -2.68
C ALA A 209 -10.06 36.59 -2.69
N SER A 210 -9.10 37.25 -2.03
CA SER A 210 -7.73 36.73 -1.93
C SER A 210 -7.67 35.42 -1.14
N TYR A 211 -8.45 35.27 -0.07
CA TYR A 211 -8.57 34.02 0.66
C TYR A 211 -9.08 32.89 -0.24
N ILE A 212 -10.13 33.13 -1.04
CA ILE A 212 -10.69 32.12 -1.97
C ILE A 212 -9.64 31.72 -3.02
N ILE A 213 -8.98 32.70 -3.64
CA ILE A 213 -8.02 32.46 -4.73
C ILE A 213 -6.76 31.76 -4.21
N LEU A 214 -6.20 32.20 -3.07
CA LEU A 214 -5.05 31.55 -2.45
C LEU A 214 -5.40 30.17 -1.93
N GLY A 215 -6.61 29.98 -1.38
CA GLY A 215 -7.13 28.69 -0.96
C GLY A 215 -7.15 27.69 -2.12
N LEU A 216 -7.73 28.09 -3.26
CA LEU A 216 -7.75 27.27 -4.47
C LEU A 216 -6.34 26.92 -4.97
N ALA A 217 -5.43 27.90 -5.00
CA ALA A 217 -4.04 27.69 -5.41
C ALA A 217 -3.28 26.76 -4.44
N SER A 218 -3.58 26.80 -3.14
CA SER A 218 -2.98 25.91 -2.13
C SER A 218 -3.46 24.48 -2.32
N ILE A 219 -4.77 24.26 -2.50
CA ILE A 219 -5.35 22.94 -2.75
C ILE A 219 -4.74 22.30 -4.00
N GLY A 220 -4.60 23.08 -5.09
CA GLY A 220 -3.97 22.60 -6.32
C GLY A 220 -2.52 22.14 -6.13
N ARG A 221 -1.78 22.78 -5.21
CA ARG A 221 -0.40 22.39 -4.87
C ARG A 221 -0.34 21.13 -4.02
N GLU A 222 -1.24 20.98 -3.06
CA GLU A 222 -1.34 19.77 -2.23
C GLU A 222 -1.68 18.54 -3.08
N ILE A 223 -2.57 18.68 -4.07
CA ILE A 223 -2.96 17.56 -4.96
C ILE A 223 -1.83 17.16 -5.94
N GLU A 224 -0.84 18.02 -6.18
CA GLU A 224 0.25 17.75 -7.14
C GLU A 224 1.24 16.67 -6.66
N ASN A 225 1.43 16.52 -5.34
CA ASN A 225 2.40 15.58 -4.77
C ASN A 225 1.75 14.59 -3.77
N PRO A 226 1.10 13.53 -4.23
CA PRO A 226 0.34 12.61 -3.37
C PRO A 226 1.21 11.74 -2.44
N PHE A 227 2.54 11.74 -2.62
CA PHE A 227 3.48 10.90 -1.86
C PHE A 227 4.21 11.65 -0.74
N GLY A 228 3.82 12.89 -0.44
CA GLY A 228 4.46 13.70 0.58
C GLY A 228 4.13 13.26 2.01
N THR A 229 4.03 14.27 2.88
CA THR A 229 3.75 14.12 4.32
C THR A 229 2.63 15.07 4.78
N ASP A 230 1.93 15.70 3.84
CA ASP A 230 0.81 16.57 4.12
C ASP A 230 -0.41 15.76 4.60
N VAL A 231 -1.35 16.41 5.28
CA VAL A 231 -2.54 15.75 5.85
C VAL A 231 -3.41 15.08 4.77
N ASN A 232 -3.40 15.65 3.56
CA ASN A 232 -4.17 15.16 2.42
C ASN A 232 -3.40 14.16 1.54
N ASP A 233 -2.13 13.89 1.85
CA ASP A 233 -1.31 12.93 1.10
C ASP A 233 -1.69 11.48 1.43
N LEU A 234 -1.20 10.55 0.61
CA LEU A 234 -1.38 9.13 0.86
C LEU A 234 -0.68 8.72 2.16
N ASN A 235 -1.44 8.08 3.07
CA ASN A 235 -0.92 7.57 4.33
C ASN A 235 -0.12 6.27 4.14
N MET A 236 1.04 6.39 3.51
CA MET A 236 1.93 5.27 3.20
C MET A 236 2.42 4.54 4.46
N ASP A 237 2.61 5.26 5.57
CA ASP A 237 2.99 4.65 6.85
C ASP A 237 1.90 3.71 7.38
N SER A 238 0.62 4.03 7.16
CA SER A 238 -0.47 3.10 7.48
C SER A 238 -0.44 1.87 6.59
N TYR A 239 -0.22 2.03 5.29
CA TYR A 239 -0.16 0.89 4.36
C TYR A 239 1.00 -0.07 4.68
N CYS A 240 2.18 0.46 5.01
CA CYS A 240 3.32 -0.37 5.44
C CYS A 240 3.02 -1.11 6.75
N ARG A 241 2.41 -0.44 7.74
CA ARG A 241 2.04 -1.07 9.02
C ARG A 241 0.96 -2.14 8.86
N GLU A 242 -0.05 -1.90 8.02
CA GLU A 242 -1.09 -2.88 7.73
C GLU A 242 -0.50 -4.10 7.03
N LEU A 243 0.39 -3.89 6.05
CA LEU A 243 1.10 -4.99 5.40
C LEU A 243 1.93 -5.79 6.41
N ALA A 244 2.72 -5.11 7.25
CA ALA A 244 3.53 -5.77 8.28
C ALA A 244 2.65 -6.63 9.21
N ALA A 245 1.54 -6.08 9.70
CA ALA A 245 0.61 -6.81 10.56
C ALA A 245 0.02 -8.06 9.88
N ASP A 246 -0.34 -7.97 8.59
CA ASP A 246 -0.83 -9.13 7.84
C ASP A 246 0.24 -10.22 7.68
N LEU A 247 1.51 -9.83 7.49
CA LEU A 247 2.63 -10.77 7.39
C LEU A 247 2.94 -11.42 8.74
N ASP A 248 2.86 -10.67 9.83
CA ASP A 248 3.00 -11.20 11.19
C ASP A 248 1.89 -12.22 11.50
N VAL A 249 0.64 -11.91 11.14
CA VAL A 249 -0.48 -12.86 11.28
C VAL A 249 -0.26 -14.10 10.42
N LEU A 250 0.18 -13.96 9.17
CA LEU A 250 0.48 -15.09 8.27
C LEU A 250 1.53 -16.03 8.88
N THR A 251 2.57 -15.47 9.49
CA THR A 251 3.71 -16.23 10.05
C THR A 251 3.49 -16.71 11.49
N SER A 252 2.40 -16.27 12.14
CA SER A 252 2.08 -16.63 13.52
C SER A 252 1.75 -18.12 13.73
N SER A 253 1.35 -18.81 12.66
CA SER A 253 1.00 -20.22 12.67
C SER A 253 1.68 -20.95 11.52
N PRO A 254 2.02 -22.25 11.68
CA PRO A 254 2.55 -23.04 10.57
C PRO A 254 1.59 -23.03 9.38
N ALA A 255 2.11 -23.29 8.18
CA ALA A 255 1.29 -23.36 6.98
C ALA A 255 0.12 -24.35 7.18
N PRO A 256 -1.13 -23.92 6.93
CA PRO A 256 -2.30 -24.73 7.25
C PRO A 256 -2.33 -26.00 6.40
N LYS A 257 -2.46 -27.16 7.03
CA LYS A 257 -2.68 -28.42 6.34
C LYS A 257 -4.18 -28.65 6.15
N MET A 258 -4.55 -29.25 5.03
CA MET A 258 -5.94 -29.48 4.66
C MET A 258 -6.68 -30.27 5.74
N GLU A 259 -6.01 -31.26 6.31
CA GLU A 259 -6.54 -32.16 7.33
C GLU A 259 -6.99 -31.41 8.59
N ASP A 260 -6.22 -30.39 9.00
CA ASP A 260 -6.40 -29.69 10.28
C ASP A 260 -7.70 -28.87 10.32
N PHE A 261 -8.09 -28.27 9.19
CA PHE A 261 -9.29 -27.41 9.14
C PHE A 261 -10.48 -28.09 8.47
N VAL A 262 -10.26 -29.03 7.54
CA VAL A 262 -11.38 -29.73 6.87
C VAL A 262 -12.08 -30.69 7.82
N ARG A 263 -11.33 -31.47 8.59
CA ARG A 263 -11.87 -32.43 9.58
C ARG A 263 -12.16 -31.79 10.94
N ASN A 264 -11.98 -30.48 11.08
CA ASN A 264 -12.23 -29.79 12.33
C ASN A 264 -13.70 -29.95 12.76
N PRO A 265 -14.00 -30.33 14.01
CA PRO A 265 -15.36 -30.48 14.51
C PRO A 265 -16.19 -29.18 14.47
N GLU A 266 -15.54 -28.03 14.34
CA GLU A 266 -16.21 -26.73 14.15
C GLU A 266 -16.59 -26.46 12.68
N ASN A 267 -16.04 -27.21 11.72
CA ASN A 267 -16.31 -27.02 10.29
C ASN A 267 -17.76 -27.42 9.91
N ARG A 268 -18.60 -26.41 9.64
CA ARG A 268 -19.99 -26.57 9.19
C ARG A 268 -20.10 -26.47 7.67
N ILE A 269 -19.81 -27.57 6.97
CA ILE A 269 -19.69 -27.62 5.48
C ILE A 269 -20.93 -27.08 4.75
N LEU A 270 -22.12 -27.38 5.26
CA LEU A 270 -23.39 -27.04 4.59
C LEU A 270 -24.14 -25.88 5.25
N PHE A 271 -23.52 -25.10 6.14
CA PHE A 271 -24.12 -23.88 6.68
C PHE A 271 -24.60 -22.94 5.55
N PRO A 272 -25.78 -22.30 5.66
CA PRO A 272 -26.76 -22.35 6.77
C PRO A 272 -27.79 -23.49 6.68
N LEU A 273 -27.76 -24.31 5.62
CA LEU A 273 -28.74 -25.39 5.42
C LEU A 273 -28.65 -26.47 6.50
N SER A 274 -27.45 -26.74 7.01
CA SER A 274 -27.23 -27.74 8.05
C SER A 274 -26.13 -27.28 9.02
N MET A 275 -26.37 -27.53 10.30
CA MET A 275 -25.40 -27.33 11.40
C MET A 275 -24.57 -28.59 11.68
N THR A 276 -24.65 -29.62 10.83
CA THR A 276 -23.87 -30.85 10.97
C THR A 276 -22.41 -30.62 10.54
N THR A 277 -21.49 -31.27 11.26
CA THR A 277 -20.03 -31.19 11.08
C THR A 277 -19.54 -32.10 9.95
N TYR A 278 -18.24 -32.04 9.63
CA TYR A 278 -17.62 -32.94 8.65
C TYR A 278 -17.90 -34.41 8.93
N GLU A 279 -17.67 -34.88 10.17
CA GLU A 279 -17.88 -36.28 10.57
C GLU A 279 -19.34 -36.75 10.35
N GLY A 280 -20.31 -35.86 10.56
CA GLY A 280 -21.72 -36.19 10.35
C GLY A 280 -22.13 -36.29 8.87
N TRP A 281 -21.34 -35.72 7.97
CA TRP A 281 -21.51 -35.86 6.51
C TRP A 281 -20.60 -36.95 5.91
N GLU A 282 -19.49 -37.27 6.55
CA GLU A 282 -18.54 -38.32 6.11
C GLU A 282 -19.22 -39.70 6.01
N ASN A 283 -20.15 -40.00 6.91
CA ASN A 283 -20.89 -41.27 6.93
C ASN A 283 -22.09 -41.34 5.95
N ARG A 284 -22.36 -40.27 5.18
CA ARG A 284 -23.51 -40.22 4.25
C ARG A 284 -23.11 -40.60 2.83
N THR A 285 -24.10 -40.98 2.01
CA THR A 285 -23.84 -41.30 0.59
C THR A 285 -23.53 -40.04 -0.22
N VAL A 286 -22.83 -40.22 -1.34
CA VAL A 286 -22.50 -39.11 -2.25
C VAL A 286 -23.79 -38.54 -2.88
N GLU A 287 -24.78 -39.39 -3.11
CA GLU A 287 -26.12 -39.03 -3.55
C GLU A 287 -26.78 -38.06 -2.55
N ASP A 288 -26.80 -38.41 -1.26
CA ASP A 288 -27.37 -37.56 -0.20
C ASP A 288 -26.67 -36.20 -0.13
N ILE A 289 -25.34 -36.17 -0.27
CA ILE A 289 -24.56 -34.92 -0.28
C ILE A 289 -24.92 -34.07 -1.50
N ARG A 290 -25.02 -34.68 -2.70
CA ARG A 290 -25.39 -33.97 -3.93
C ARG A 290 -26.83 -33.46 -3.88
N GLU A 291 -27.74 -34.21 -3.28
CA GLU A 291 -29.12 -33.76 -3.04
C GLU A 291 -29.16 -32.59 -2.06
N ALA A 292 -28.42 -32.65 -0.96
CA ALA A 292 -28.30 -31.54 -0.02
C ALA A 292 -27.70 -30.28 -0.67
N LEU A 293 -26.71 -30.43 -1.56
CA LEU A 293 -26.15 -29.32 -2.34
C LEU A 293 -27.18 -28.72 -3.32
N ARG A 294 -27.95 -29.55 -4.02
CA ARG A 294 -29.07 -29.09 -4.87
C ARG A 294 -30.10 -28.35 -4.04
N ALA A 295 -30.52 -28.91 -2.90
CA ALA A 295 -31.47 -28.29 -1.98
C ALA A 295 -30.94 -26.94 -1.45
N LYS A 296 -29.64 -26.82 -1.15
CA LYS A 296 -29.00 -25.56 -0.73
C LYS A 296 -29.13 -24.48 -1.80
N ALA A 297 -28.91 -24.84 -3.07
CA ALA A 297 -29.06 -23.92 -4.19
C ALA A 297 -30.52 -23.44 -4.34
N PHE A 298 -31.50 -24.36 -4.23
CA PHE A 298 -32.92 -24.01 -4.30
C PHE A 298 -33.41 -23.21 -3.09
N SER A 299 -32.92 -23.50 -1.88
CA SER A 299 -33.25 -22.75 -0.66
C SER A 299 -32.75 -21.32 -0.73
N LYS A 300 -31.55 -21.09 -1.26
CA LYS A 300 -30.99 -19.75 -1.46
C LYS A 300 -31.74 -18.98 -2.56
N ALA A 301 -32.23 -19.68 -3.59
CA ALA A 301 -33.10 -19.07 -4.61
C ALA A 301 -34.46 -18.67 -4.03
N LYS A 302 -35.03 -19.48 -3.12
CA LYS A 302 -36.31 -19.19 -2.46
C LYS A 302 -36.21 -18.03 -1.47
N SER A 303 -35.12 -17.94 -0.69
CA SER A 303 -34.89 -16.80 0.20
C SER A 303 -34.69 -15.48 -0.56
N VAL A 304 -33.93 -15.49 -1.67
CA VAL A 304 -33.71 -14.30 -2.51
C VAL A 304 -34.97 -13.87 -3.28
N GLN A 305 -35.82 -14.81 -3.70
CA GLN A 305 -37.12 -14.49 -4.33
C GLN A 305 -38.13 -13.92 -3.33
N ILE A 306 -38.13 -14.39 -2.08
CA ILE A 306 -38.97 -13.84 -1.01
C ILE A 306 -38.50 -12.43 -0.65
N GLU A 307 -37.20 -12.20 -0.48
CA GLU A 307 -36.64 -10.86 -0.23
C GLU A 307 -36.95 -9.87 -1.38
N ARG A 308 -36.84 -10.31 -2.64
CA ARG A 308 -37.20 -9.48 -3.81
C ARG A 308 -38.69 -9.22 -3.93
N GLY A 309 -39.53 -10.19 -3.59
CA GLY A 309 -41.00 -10.04 -3.57
C GLY A 309 -41.47 -9.08 -2.47
N MET A 310 -40.83 -9.13 -1.29
CA MET A 310 -41.10 -8.18 -0.20
C MET A 310 -40.63 -6.76 -0.54
N ALA A 311 -39.46 -6.60 -1.17
CA ALA A 311 -38.97 -5.29 -1.61
C ALA A 311 -39.82 -4.66 -2.73
N MET A 312 -40.49 -5.46 -3.57
CA MET A 312 -41.46 -4.96 -4.55
C MET A 312 -42.78 -4.50 -3.90
N LEU A 313 -43.24 -5.20 -2.85
CA LEU A 313 -44.44 -4.81 -2.11
C LEU A 313 -44.25 -3.49 -1.33
N GLU A 314 -43.05 -3.26 -0.79
CA GLU A 314 -42.71 -1.98 -0.13
C GLU A 314 -42.59 -0.79 -1.10
N SER A 315 -42.41 -1.04 -2.40
CA SER A 315 -42.32 0.02 -3.42
C SER A 315 -43.67 0.44 -4.02
N ASP A 316 -44.74 -0.32 -3.78
CA ASP A 316 -46.10 -0.04 -4.27
C ASP A 316 -46.97 0.72 -3.24
N GLU A 317 -46.53 0.84 -1.98
CA GLU A 317 -47.15 1.71 -0.98
C GLU A 317 -46.52 3.11 -1.01
N GLY A 318 -46.90 3.90 -2.02
CA GLY A 318 -46.64 5.35 -2.05
C GLY A 318 -47.36 6.09 -0.91
N PRO A 319 -46.85 7.26 -0.46
CA PRO A 319 -47.26 7.87 0.80
C PRO A 319 -48.69 8.43 0.71
N VAL A 320 -49.62 7.83 1.44
CA VAL A 320 -50.96 8.41 1.66
C VAL A 320 -50.84 9.53 2.69
N ALA A 321 -51.07 10.75 2.21
CA ALA A 321 -51.09 11.98 2.99
C ALA A 321 -52.11 11.94 4.13
N ALA A 322 -51.70 12.34 5.33
CA ALA A 322 -52.61 12.67 6.42
C ALA A 322 -52.72 14.20 6.54
N VAL A 323 -53.94 14.68 6.36
CA VAL A 323 -54.46 16.02 6.70
C VAL A 323 -54.57 16.16 8.20
#